data_AF-A0A9X9X4E6-F1
#
_entry.id   AF-A0A9X9X4E6-F1
#
_cell.length_a   1.000
_cell.length_b   1.000
_cell.length_c   1.000
_cell.angle_alpha   90.00
_cell.angle_beta   90.00
_cell.angle_gamma   90.00
#
_symmetry.space_group_name_H-M   'P 1'
#
loop_
_entity.id
_entity.type
_entity.pdbx_description
1 polymer ?
#
loop_
_entity_poly.entity_id
_entity_poly.type
_entity_poly.pdbx_seq_one_letter_code
_entity_poly.pdbx_strand_id
1 'polypeptide(L)'
;MTQTNPANGEAERETRQRIARHLQELHRLHLALAEESRGLKRFTTEGEARAEIDLAAEMLEQYLLASGAFLENMRGRFEARLPLLRRGEPAFGGRPEQSPEHGAFWLAFSRLCAVLRRAERRAEG
;
A
#
# COMPACT_ATOMS: atom_id res chain seq x y z
N MET A 1 -3.14 1.28 -37.34
CA MET A 1 -4.19 1.89 -36.51
C MET A 1 -4.41 0.96 -35.31
N THR A 2 -3.84 1.31 -34.17
CA THR A 2 -3.83 0.47 -32.96
C THR A 2 -5.15 0.65 -32.22
N GLN A 3 -6.04 -0.34 -32.29
CA GLN A 3 -7.32 -0.30 -31.60
C GLN A 3 -7.08 -0.61 -30.12
N THR A 4 -6.84 0.42 -29.33
CA THR A 4 -6.79 0.36 -27.87
C THR A 4 -8.15 -0.15 -27.39
N ASN A 5 -8.29 -1.45 -27.06
CA ASN A 5 -9.56 -1.98 -26.56
C ASN A 5 -10.04 -1.15 -25.35
N PRO A 6 -11.11 -0.34 -25.48
CA PRO A 6 -11.49 0.67 -24.49
C PRO A 6 -11.82 0.03 -23.13
N ALA A 7 -12.33 -1.20 -23.15
CA ALA A 7 -12.68 -1.99 -21.96
C ALA A 7 -11.49 -2.22 -21.00
N ASN A 8 -10.27 -2.43 -21.52
CA ASN A 8 -9.08 -2.61 -20.67
C ASN A 8 -8.65 -1.28 -20.01
N GLY A 9 -8.82 -0.16 -20.71
CA GLY A 9 -8.56 1.16 -20.14
C GLY A 9 -9.58 1.53 -19.05
N GLU A 10 -10.83 1.11 -19.22
CA GLU A 10 -11.89 1.29 -18.22
C GLU A 10 -11.66 0.44 -16.98
N ALA A 11 -11.34 -0.85 -17.12
CA ALA A 11 -11.05 -1.73 -15.99
C ALA A 11 -9.84 -1.25 -15.17
N GLU A 12 -8.79 -0.75 -15.83
CA GLU A 12 -7.63 -0.18 -15.15
C GLU A 12 -7.99 1.12 -14.41
N ARG A 13 -8.76 2.02 -15.04
CA ARG A 13 -9.25 3.26 -14.38
C ARG A 13 -10.12 2.94 -13.17
N GLU A 14 -11.06 2.02 -13.31
CA GLU A 14 -11.95 1.59 -12.23
C GLU A 14 -11.15 0.98 -11.07
N THR A 15 -10.16 0.15 -11.37
CA THR A 15 -9.26 -0.43 -10.36
C THR A 15 -8.46 0.66 -9.63
N ARG A 16 -7.90 1.64 -10.36
CA ARG A 16 -7.21 2.78 -9.74
C ARG A 16 -8.15 3.57 -8.81
N GLN A 17 -9.39 3.80 -9.22
CA GLN A 17 -10.38 4.49 -8.40
C GLN A 17 -10.73 3.70 -7.14
N ARG A 18 -10.92 2.37 -7.24
CA ARG A 18 -11.13 1.51 -6.07
C ARG A 18 -9.96 1.60 -5.09
N ILE A 19 -8.73 1.47 -5.57
CA ILE A 19 -7.52 1.60 -4.75
C ILE A 19 -7.47 2.96 -4.06
N ALA A 20 -7.71 4.06 -4.81
CA ALA A 20 -7.70 5.41 -4.26
C ALA A 20 -8.75 5.59 -3.16
N ARG A 21 -9.97 5.06 -3.34
CA ARG A 21 -11.03 5.09 -2.31
C ARG A 21 -10.60 4.36 -1.03
N HIS A 22 -10.04 3.16 -1.15
CA HIS A 22 -9.57 2.42 0.04
C HIS A 22 -8.44 3.14 0.77
N LEU A 23 -7.51 3.78 0.05
CA LEU A 23 -6.43 4.55 0.66
C LEU A 23 -6.93 5.84 1.33
N GLN A 24 -7.94 6.49 0.75
CA GLN A 24 -8.61 7.64 1.38
C GLN A 24 -9.32 7.23 2.68
N GLU A 25 -9.99 6.07 2.67
CA GLU A 25 -10.67 5.58 3.86
C GLU A 25 -9.67 5.21 4.97
N LEU A 26 -8.57 4.54 4.62
CA LEU A 26 -7.48 4.28 5.56
C LEU A 26 -6.92 5.58 6.15
N HIS A 27 -6.75 6.62 5.33
CA HIS A 27 -6.30 7.92 5.82
C HIS A 27 -7.29 8.55 6.81
N ARG A 28 -8.60 8.46 6.56
CA ARG A 28 -9.64 8.92 7.50
C ARG A 28 -9.56 8.18 8.83
N LEU A 29 -9.37 6.86 8.79
CA LEU A 29 -9.21 6.05 10.01
C LEU A 29 -7.95 6.46 10.79
N HIS A 30 -6.84 6.75 10.11
CA HIS A 30 -5.65 7.28 10.77
C HIS A 30 -5.88 8.64 11.44
N LEU A 31 -6.67 9.53 10.82
CA LEU A 31 -7.04 10.81 11.42
C LEU A 31 -7.94 10.61 12.64
N ALA A 32 -8.92 9.71 12.57
CA ALA A 32 -9.76 9.37 13.71
C ALA A 32 -8.93 8.84 14.89
N LEU A 33 -7.98 7.92 14.63
CA LEU A 33 -7.07 7.42 15.66
C LEU A 33 -6.19 8.53 16.25
N ALA A 34 -5.75 9.49 15.44
CA ALA A 34 -5.02 10.65 15.92
C ALA A 34 -5.88 11.54 16.83
N GLU A 35 -7.17 11.71 16.55
CA GLU A 35 -8.08 12.42 17.47
C GLU A 35 -8.26 11.65 18.79
N GLU A 36 -8.47 10.33 18.74
CA GLU A 36 -8.57 9.49 19.95
C GLU A 36 -7.33 9.63 20.85
N SER A 37 -6.13 9.64 20.24
CA SER A 37 -4.88 9.86 20.97
C SER A 37 -4.81 11.20 21.70
N ARG A 38 -5.45 12.25 21.15
CA ARG A 38 -5.53 13.55 21.84
C ARG A 38 -6.50 13.51 23.01
N GLY A 39 -7.57 12.72 22.89
CA GLY A 39 -8.55 12.48 23.94
C GLY A 39 -7.98 11.80 25.18
N LEU A 40 -6.88 11.04 25.03
CA LEU A 40 -6.22 10.36 26.14
C LEU A 40 -5.74 11.32 27.24
N LYS A 41 -5.43 12.59 26.90
CA LYS A 41 -5.02 13.62 27.86
C LYS A 41 -5.97 13.82 29.05
N ARG A 42 -7.24 13.43 28.90
CA ARG A 42 -8.20 13.48 30.02
C ARG A 42 -7.71 12.67 31.23
N PHE A 43 -7.04 11.55 31.00
CA PHE A 43 -6.56 10.65 32.06
C PHE A 43 -5.47 11.33 32.89
N THR A 44 -4.47 11.96 32.28
CA THR A 44 -3.50 12.77 33.05
C THR A 44 -4.16 13.93 33.78
N THR A 45 -5.16 14.62 33.20
CA THR A 45 -5.86 15.71 33.90
C THR A 45 -6.69 15.24 35.10
N GLU A 46 -7.12 13.98 35.10
CA GLU A 46 -7.89 13.34 36.19
C GLU A 46 -6.97 12.66 37.23
N GLY A 47 -5.65 12.74 37.07
CA GLY A 47 -4.66 12.12 37.97
C GLY A 47 -4.31 10.67 37.62
N GLU A 48 -4.92 10.12 36.56
CA GLU A 48 -4.76 8.75 36.09
C GLU A 48 -3.66 8.63 35.01
N ALA A 49 -2.50 9.24 35.26
CA ALA A 49 -1.41 9.28 34.27
C ALA A 49 -0.93 7.88 33.81
N ARG A 50 -1.04 6.87 34.69
CA ARG A 50 -0.71 5.49 34.34
C ARG A 50 -1.63 4.93 33.24
N ALA A 51 -2.93 5.22 33.32
CA ALA A 51 -3.90 4.77 32.32
C ALA A 51 -3.62 5.39 30.94
N GLU A 52 -3.23 6.66 30.88
CA GLU A 52 -2.81 7.31 29.63
C GLU A 52 -1.60 6.59 29.00
N ILE A 53 -0.60 6.28 29.82
CA ILE A 53 0.61 5.58 29.36
C ILE A 53 0.27 4.20 28.80
N ASP A 54 -0.50 3.41 29.54
CA ASP A 54 -0.83 2.03 29.14
C ASP A 54 -1.68 2.02 27.85
N LEU A 55 -2.68 2.90 27.74
CA LEU A 55 -3.52 3.01 26.54
C LEU A 55 -2.73 3.52 25.32
N ALA A 56 -1.84 4.49 25.51
CA ALA A 56 -1.00 4.98 24.43
C ALA A 56 -0.03 3.91 23.92
N ALA A 57 0.57 3.14 24.84
CA ALA A 57 1.44 2.02 24.50
C ALA A 57 0.68 0.94 23.71
N GLU A 58 -0.47 0.47 24.23
CA GLU A 58 -1.29 -0.54 23.58
C GLU A 58 -1.72 -0.12 22.16
N MET A 59 -2.18 1.13 22.02
CA MET A 59 -2.57 1.68 20.73
C MET A 59 -1.41 1.68 19.72
N LEU A 60 -0.22 2.11 20.13
CA LEU A 60 0.96 2.14 19.26
C LEU A 60 1.44 0.73 18.90
N GLU A 61 1.48 -0.18 19.88
CA GLU A 61 1.87 -1.58 19.66
C GLU A 61 0.93 -2.28 18.66
N GLN A 62 -0.38 -2.13 18.85
CA GLN A 62 -1.38 -2.70 17.93
C GLN A 62 -1.27 -2.09 16.53
N TYR A 63 -1.07 -0.78 16.43
CA TYR A 63 -0.90 -0.12 15.14
C TYR A 63 0.37 -0.59 14.42
N LEU A 64 1.49 -0.69 15.12
CA LEU A 64 2.75 -1.19 14.57
C LEU A 64 2.63 -2.64 14.09
N LEU A 65 2.05 -3.52 14.91
CA LEU A 65 1.78 -4.91 14.55
C LEU A 65 0.92 -5.02 13.29
N ALA A 66 -0.22 -4.32 13.25
CA ALA A 66 -1.15 -4.39 12.15
C ALA A 66 -0.57 -3.83 10.84
N SER A 67 0.11 -2.68 10.92
CA SER A 67 0.72 -2.05 9.74
C SER A 67 1.93 -2.82 9.22
N GLY A 68 2.75 -3.39 10.10
CA GLY A 68 3.86 -4.28 9.75
C GLY A 68 3.39 -5.54 9.03
N ALA A 69 2.44 -6.27 9.63
CA ALA A 69 1.88 -7.49 9.04
C ALA A 69 1.23 -7.24 7.67
N PHE A 70 0.51 -6.11 7.52
CA PHE A 70 -0.06 -5.71 6.24
C PHE A 70 1.01 -5.47 5.18
N LEU A 71 2.06 -4.70 5.50
CA LEU A 71 3.13 -4.38 4.55
C LEU A 71 3.92 -5.61 4.14
N GLU A 72 4.23 -6.51 5.09
CA GLU A 72 4.90 -7.77 4.80
C GLU A 72 4.07 -8.65 3.87
N ASN A 73 2.77 -8.78 4.15
CA ASN A 73 1.87 -9.55 3.30
C ASN A 73 1.78 -8.99 1.87
N MET A 74 1.65 -7.68 1.74
CA MET A 74 1.60 -7.01 0.44
C MET A 74 2.91 -7.14 -0.32
N ARG A 75 4.06 -7.00 0.35
CA ARG A 75 5.39 -7.24 -0.23
C ARG A 75 5.48 -8.66 -0.78
N GLY A 76 5.21 -9.68 0.04
CA GLY A 76 5.31 -11.08 -0.35
C GLY A 76 4.42 -11.43 -1.55
N ARG A 77 3.18 -10.89 -1.61
CA ARG A 77 2.28 -11.07 -2.76
C ARG A 77 2.86 -10.54 -4.06
N PHE A 78 3.52 -9.38 -4.05
CA PHE A 78 4.09 -8.79 -5.26
C PHE A 78 5.45 -9.39 -5.64
N GLU A 79 6.28 -9.73 -4.65
CA GLU A 79 7.55 -10.43 -4.89
C GLU A 79 7.34 -11.79 -5.57
N ALA A 80 6.37 -12.56 -5.09
CA ALA A 80 5.98 -13.83 -5.72
C ALA A 80 5.53 -13.66 -7.19
N ARG A 81 5.03 -12.47 -7.56
CA ARG A 81 4.59 -12.16 -8.93
C ARG A 81 5.68 -11.55 -9.81
N LEU A 82 6.80 -11.07 -9.25
CA LEU A 82 7.85 -10.40 -10.03
C LEU A 82 8.37 -11.22 -11.22
N PRO A 83 8.59 -12.55 -11.11
CA PRO A 83 9.05 -13.34 -12.25
C PRO A 83 8.06 -13.32 -13.43
N LEU A 84 6.76 -13.41 -13.15
CA LEU A 84 5.71 -13.35 -14.16
C LEU A 84 5.61 -11.95 -14.76
N LEU A 85 5.61 -10.92 -13.91
CA LEU A 85 5.53 -9.52 -14.33
C LEU A 85 6.73 -9.12 -15.19
N ARG A 86 7.94 -9.60 -14.86
CA ARG A 86 9.17 -9.35 -15.64
C ARG A 86 9.08 -9.91 -17.07
N ARG A 87 8.41 -11.04 -17.24
CA ARG A 87 8.17 -11.68 -18.55
C ARG A 87 6.94 -11.14 -19.27
N GLY A 88 6.14 -10.30 -18.62
CA GLY A 88 4.85 -9.79 -19.11
C GLY A 88 3.82 -10.90 -19.41
N GLU A 89 3.89 -12.00 -18.67
CA GLU A 89 2.94 -13.11 -18.74
C GLU A 89 1.62 -12.78 -18.02
N PRO A 90 0.46 -13.36 -18.42
CA PRO A 90 0.30 -14.48 -19.36
C PRO A 90 0.07 -14.11 -20.84
N ALA A 91 0.03 -12.83 -21.27
CA ALA A 91 0.06 -12.52 -22.70
C ALA A 91 0.39 -11.05 -23.03
N PHE A 92 1.26 -10.86 -24.02
CA PHE A 92 1.30 -9.64 -24.82
C PHE A 92 0.10 -9.64 -25.77
N GLY A 93 -0.94 -8.89 -25.40
CA GLY A 93 -1.93 -8.44 -26.37
C GLY A 93 -1.32 -7.48 -27.41
N GLY A 94 -2.12 -6.97 -28.34
CA GLY A 94 -1.69 -6.06 -29.43
C GLY A 94 -1.26 -4.64 -28.99
N ARG A 95 -0.65 -4.49 -27.80
CA ARG A 95 -0.20 -3.24 -27.20
C ARG A 95 1.32 -3.29 -26.96
N PRO A 96 2.12 -2.78 -27.90
CA PRO A 96 3.57 -2.88 -27.86
C PRO A 96 4.17 -2.34 -26.56
N GLU A 97 3.64 -1.25 -26.01
CA GLU A 97 4.12 -0.61 -24.78
C GLU A 97 4.05 -1.49 -23.51
N GLN A 98 3.29 -2.58 -23.56
CA GLN A 98 3.17 -3.56 -22.48
C GLN A 98 4.26 -4.62 -22.56
N SER A 99 5.03 -4.68 -23.65
CA SER A 99 6.10 -5.63 -23.90
C SER A 99 7.42 -5.25 -23.19
N PRO A 100 8.17 -6.22 -22.64
CA PRO A 100 9.58 -6.12 -22.25
C PRO A 100 10.49 -5.60 -23.36
N GLU A 101 10.03 -5.52 -24.60
CA GLU A 101 10.74 -4.87 -25.70
C GLU A 101 10.68 -3.32 -25.61
N HIS A 102 9.83 -2.75 -24.75
CA HIS A 102 9.58 -1.31 -24.68
C HIS A 102 10.11 -0.69 -23.37
N GLY A 103 10.73 0.48 -23.47
CA GLY A 103 11.31 1.17 -22.31
C GLY A 103 10.29 1.57 -21.24
N ALA A 104 9.05 1.89 -21.63
CA ALA A 104 7.98 2.26 -20.69
C ALA A 104 7.62 1.10 -19.73
N PHE A 105 7.66 -0.14 -20.21
CA PHE A 105 7.49 -1.33 -19.39
C PHE A 105 8.57 -1.43 -18.32
N TRP A 106 9.84 -1.29 -18.71
CA TRP A 106 10.97 -1.39 -17.78
C TRP A 106 10.98 -0.25 -16.75
N LEU A 107 10.54 0.94 -17.12
CA LEU A 107 10.36 2.04 -16.17
C LEU A 107 9.32 1.71 -15.10
N ALA A 108 8.16 1.19 -15.50
CA ALA A 108 7.10 0.77 -14.56
C ALA A 108 7.55 -0.40 -13.67
N PHE A 109 8.19 -1.41 -14.25
CA PHE A 109 8.75 -2.54 -13.51
C PHE A 109 9.82 -2.11 -12.49
N SER A 110 10.76 -1.26 -12.91
CA SER A 110 11.81 -0.73 -12.04
C SER A 110 11.24 0.09 -10.88
N ARG A 111 10.18 0.86 -11.13
CA ARG A 111 9.45 1.58 -10.08
C ARG A 111 8.86 0.62 -9.04
N LEU A 112 8.21 -0.47 -9.47
CA LEU A 112 7.69 -1.48 -8.54
C LEU A 112 8.80 -2.08 -7.68
N CYS A 113 9.91 -2.51 -8.29
CA CYS A 113 11.07 -3.04 -7.55
C CYS A 113 11.64 -2.04 -6.55
N ALA A 114 11.71 -0.75 -6.91
CA ALA A 114 12.17 0.30 -6.01
C ALA A 114 11.22 0.49 -4.80
N VAL A 115 9.91 0.42 -5.02
CA VAL A 115 8.90 0.49 -3.94
C VAL A 115 9.00 -0.72 -3.02
N LEU A 116 9.15 -1.94 -3.57
CA LEU A 116 9.28 -3.17 -2.76
C LEU A 116 10.53 -3.12 -1.87
N ARG A 117 11.70 -2.73 -2.40
CA ARG A 117 12.92 -2.52 -1.60
C ARG A 117 12.75 -1.46 -0.50
N ARG A 118 11.92 -0.44 -0.73
CA ARG A 118 11.62 0.57 0.29
C ARG A 118 10.70 0.01 1.38
N ALA A 119 9.77 -0.87 1.02
CA ALA A 119 8.88 -1.53 1.97
C ALA A 119 9.67 -2.50 2.86
N GLU A 120 10.60 -3.27 2.28
CA GLU A 120 11.52 -4.16 3.01
C GLU A 120 12.34 -3.42 4.07
N ARG A 121 13.02 -2.33 3.68
CA ARG A 121 13.79 -1.50 4.64
C ARG A 121 12.98 -0.91 5.78
N ARG A 122 11.66 -0.79 5.61
CA ARG A 122 10.73 -0.30 6.66
C ARG A 122 10.16 -1.40 7.52
N ALA A 123 10.26 -2.65 7.10
CA ALA A 123 9.88 -3.81 7.89
C ALA A 123 11.06 -4.30 8.76
N GLU A 124 12.30 -4.07 8.30
CA GLU A 124 13.53 -4.48 8.99
C GLU A 124 14.06 -3.47 10.02
N GLY A 125 13.61 -2.21 9.97
CA GLY A 125 14.04 -1.13 10.86
C GLY A 125 12.94 -0.64 11.75
#